data_AF-A0A3C1T8J5-F1
#
_entry.id   AF-A0A3C1T8J5-F1
#
_cell.length_a   1.000
_cell.length_b   1.000
_cell.length_c   1.000
_cell.angle_alpha   90.00
_cell.angle_beta   90.00
_cell.angle_gamma   90.00
#
_symmetry.space_group_name_H-M   'P 1'
#
loop_
_entity.id
_entity.type
_entity.pdbx_description
1 polymer ?
#
loop_
_entity_poly.entity_id
_entity_poly.type
_entity_poly.pdbx_seq_one_letter_code
_entity_poly.pdbx_strand_id
1 'polypeptide(L)'
;MKHLIITVFALLFVQLNGAAQNNPDEVLRKKADELAHKYILTDGHVDLPYRLKIKNFRLEREYLGIPLKTAEGDFDYERAKKGGLSAPFMSIYIPSSYQQTGGAKELADSLINMVRGIATAH
;
A
#
# COMPACT_ATOMS: atom_id res chain seq x y z
N MET A 1 13.70 -43.91 39.93
CA MET A 1 13.58 -42.47 40.27
C MET A 1 14.66 -41.60 39.65
N LYS A 2 15.95 -41.96 39.70
CA LYS A 2 17.05 -41.14 39.11
C LYS A 2 16.92 -40.90 37.60
N HIS A 3 16.53 -41.91 36.82
CA HIS A 3 16.32 -41.77 35.37
C HIS A 3 15.12 -40.89 35.01
N LEU A 4 14.04 -40.94 35.80
CA LEU A 4 12.84 -40.11 35.59
C LEU A 4 13.14 -38.61 35.82
N ILE A 5 13.98 -38.29 36.81
CA ILE A 5 14.41 -36.91 37.10
C ILE A 5 15.28 -36.36 35.96
N ILE A 6 16.18 -37.18 35.39
CA ILE A 6 17.05 -36.78 34.28
C ILE A 6 16.23 -36.50 33.01
N THR A 7 15.23 -37.34 32.70
CA THR A 7 14.38 -37.13 31.51
C THR A 7 13.52 -35.89 31.64
N VAL A 8 12.97 -35.61 32.84
CA VAL A 8 12.21 -34.38 33.10
C VAL A 8 13.09 -33.13 32.99
N PHE A 9 14.32 -33.17 33.52
CA PHE A 9 15.27 -32.07 33.37
C PHE A 9 15.69 -31.82 31.91
N ALA A 10 15.87 -32.88 31.12
CA ALA A 10 16.20 -32.75 29.69
C ALA A 10 15.05 -32.14 28.87
N LEU A 11 13.80 -32.50 29.16
CA LEU A 11 12.61 -31.92 28.54
C LEU A 11 12.42 -30.44 28.90
N LEU A 12 12.67 -30.06 30.17
CA LEU A 12 12.67 -28.66 30.61
C LEU A 12 13.80 -27.83 29.96
N PHE A 13 14.97 -28.41 29.73
CA PHE A 13 16.09 -27.74 29.05
C PHE A 13 15.80 -27.47 27.57
N VAL A 14 15.07 -28.37 26.88
CA VAL A 14 14.66 -28.17 25.49
C VAL A 14 13.58 -27.08 25.38
N GLN A 15 12.65 -27.00 26.35
CA GLN A 15 11.62 -25.95 26.34
C GLN A 15 12.16 -24.55 26.69
N LEU A 16 13.23 -24.46 27.50
CA LEU A 16 13.89 -23.19 27.82
C LEU A 16 14.76 -22.65 26.67
N ASN A 17 15.34 -23.52 25.83
CA ASN A 17 16.15 -23.09 24.68
C ASN A 17 15.35 -22.88 23.39
N GLY A 18 14.07 -23.25 23.37
CA GLY A 18 13.14 -22.95 22.27
C GLY A 18 12.57 -21.52 22.31
N ALA A 19 12.98 -20.70 23.28
CA ALA A 19 12.56 -19.32 23.41
C ALA A 19 13.24 -18.43 22.34
N ALA A 20 12.51 -18.23 21.23
CA ALA A 20 12.58 -17.09 20.32
C ALA A 20 13.99 -16.62 19.89
N GLN A 21 14.62 -17.35 18.96
CA GLN A 21 15.47 -16.66 18.00
C GLN A 21 14.56 -15.81 17.09
N ASN A 22 14.34 -14.56 17.46
CA ASN A 22 13.69 -13.60 16.58
C ASN A 22 14.53 -13.48 15.30
N ASN A 23 13.97 -13.85 14.15
CA ASN A 23 14.63 -13.67 12.87
C ASN A 23 14.98 -12.18 12.74
N PRO A 24 16.27 -11.80 12.51
CA PRO A 24 16.67 -10.41 12.34
C PRO A 24 15.78 -9.65 11.34
N ASP A 25 15.35 -10.31 10.27
CA ASP A 25 14.45 -9.71 9.26
C ASP A 25 13.06 -9.41 9.84
N GLU A 26 12.54 -10.25 10.74
CA GLU A 26 11.25 -10.02 11.39
C GLU A 26 11.32 -8.83 12.35
N VAL A 27 12.44 -8.70 13.09
CA VAL A 27 12.68 -7.54 13.97
C VAL A 27 12.76 -6.26 13.14
N LEU A 28 13.51 -6.26 12.04
CA LEU A 28 13.62 -5.12 11.13
C LEU A 28 12.28 -4.79 10.46
N ARG A 29 11.49 -5.81 10.07
CA ARG A 29 10.17 -5.62 9.49
C ARG A 29 9.21 -4.95 10.47
N LYS A 30 9.17 -5.40 11.73
CA LYS A 30 8.35 -4.78 12.79
C LYS A 30 8.77 -3.33 13.01
N LYS A 31 10.07 -3.05 13.01
CA LYS A 31 10.56 -1.68 13.17
C LYS A 31 10.20 -0.78 11.98
N ALA A 32 10.29 -1.29 10.76
CA ALA A 32 9.90 -0.56 9.57
C ALA A 32 8.40 -0.22 9.58
N ASP A 33 7.56 -1.17 9.97
CA ASP A 33 6.11 -0.99 10.11
C ASP A 33 5.78 0.09 11.17
N GLU A 34 6.41 0.01 12.34
CA GLU A 34 6.29 1.04 13.39
C GLU A 34 6.64 2.44 12.88
N LEU A 35 7.74 2.57 12.12
CA LEU A 35 8.18 3.85 11.56
C LEU A 35 7.22 4.37 10.48
N ALA A 36 6.75 3.49 9.59
CA ALA A 36 5.82 3.85 8.52
C ALA A 36 4.48 4.36 9.09
N HIS A 37 4.03 3.81 10.22
CA HIS A 37 2.81 4.26 10.89
C HIS A 37 3.01 5.43 11.85
N LYS A 38 4.24 5.67 12.31
CA LYS A 38 4.56 6.77 13.24
C LYS A 38 4.70 8.13 12.56
N TYR A 39 5.21 8.16 11.33
CA TYR A 39 5.52 9.40 10.62
C TYR A 39 4.67 9.56 9.36
N ILE A 40 4.60 10.79 8.84
CA ILE A 40 4.00 11.04 7.53
C ILE A 40 4.88 10.39 6.47
N LEU A 41 4.36 9.32 5.86
CA LEU A 41 4.96 8.71 4.69
C LEU A 41 4.34 9.32 3.43
N THR A 42 5.19 9.84 2.55
CA THR A 42 4.78 10.48 1.29
C THR A 42 5.32 9.69 0.11
N ASP A 43 4.50 9.55 -0.93
CA ASP A 43 4.93 9.07 -2.25
C ASP A 43 4.78 10.23 -3.22
N GLY A 44 5.87 10.62 -3.88
CA GLY A 44 5.89 11.77 -4.79
C GLY A 44 5.24 11.53 -6.16
N HIS A 45 4.92 10.28 -6.52
CA HIS A 45 4.42 9.98 -7.86
C HIS A 45 3.58 8.69 -7.94
N VAL A 46 2.26 8.83 -7.95
CA VAL A 46 1.31 7.71 -8.09
C VAL A 46 0.49 7.84 -9.37
N ASP A 47 0.68 6.92 -10.32
CA ASP A 47 0.03 6.92 -11.65
C ASP A 47 -1.40 6.34 -11.66
N LEU A 48 -2.10 6.40 -10.53
CA LEU A 48 -3.48 5.91 -10.45
C LEU A 48 -4.44 6.64 -11.42
N PRO A 49 -4.44 7.99 -11.53
CA PRO A 49 -5.45 8.68 -12.33
C PRO A 49 -5.43 8.29 -13.80
N TYR A 50 -4.24 8.23 -14.40
CA TYR A 50 -4.09 7.87 -15.81
C TYR A 50 -4.44 6.38 -16.05
N ARG A 51 -4.08 5.49 -15.12
CA ARG A 51 -4.48 4.07 -15.18
C ARG A 51 -6.00 3.91 -15.18
N LEU A 52 -6.71 4.61 -14.29
CA LEU A 52 -8.17 4.59 -14.24
C LEU A 52 -8.78 5.14 -15.54
N LYS A 53 -8.19 6.21 -16.10
CA LYS A 53 -8.59 6.75 -17.40
C LYS A 53 -8.50 5.72 -18.53
N ILE A 54 -7.37 5.01 -18.66
CA ILE A 54 -7.20 3.96 -19.69
C ILE A 54 -8.23 2.84 -19.52
N LYS A 55 -8.57 2.51 -18.27
CA LYS A 55 -9.58 1.50 -17.95
C LYS A 55 -11.03 1.96 -18.18
N ASN A 56 -11.24 3.17 -18.69
CA ASN A 56 -12.55 3.79 -18.87
C ASN A 56 -13.35 3.93 -17.56
N PHE A 57 -12.65 4.06 -16.43
CA PHE A 57 -13.27 4.29 -15.13
C PHE A 57 -14.12 5.56 -15.16
N ARG A 58 -15.35 5.47 -14.65
CA ARG A 58 -16.26 6.61 -14.51
C ARG A 58 -16.82 6.62 -13.10
N LEU A 59 -16.54 7.71 -12.37
CA LEU A 59 -17.02 7.94 -10.99
C LEU A 59 -18.56 7.79 -10.86
N GLU A 60 -19.30 8.07 -11.94
CA GLU A 60 -20.78 8.02 -11.99
C GLU A 60 -21.35 6.63 -12.36
N ARG A 61 -20.61 5.78 -13.05
CA ARG A 61 -21.10 4.47 -13.55
C ARG A 61 -20.56 3.28 -12.75
N GLU A 62 -19.40 3.41 -12.17
CA GLU A 62 -18.86 2.41 -11.25
C GLU A 62 -19.26 2.81 -9.83
N TYR A 63 -20.40 2.25 -9.38
CA TYR A 63 -20.95 2.37 -8.02
C TYR A 63 -20.12 1.63 -6.96
N LEU A 64 -18.80 1.70 -7.06
CA LEU A 64 -17.85 1.29 -6.05
C LEU A 64 -16.83 2.43 -6.06
N GLY A 65 -16.46 2.97 -4.89
CA GLY A 65 -15.54 4.10 -4.80
C GLY A 65 -14.21 3.87 -5.53
N ILE A 66 -13.24 4.78 -5.36
CA ILE A 66 -11.82 4.51 -5.66
C ILE A 66 -11.55 3.03 -5.43
N PRO A 67 -10.80 2.28 -6.28
CA PRO A 67 -10.54 0.86 -6.01
C PRO A 67 -10.12 0.69 -4.54
N LEU A 68 -11.10 0.31 -3.71
CA LEU A 68 -10.92 0.15 -2.27
C LEU A 68 -9.93 -0.98 -2.10
N LYS A 69 -10.11 -1.97 -2.98
CA LYS A 69 -9.26 -3.11 -3.20
C LYS A 69 -9.29 -3.43 -4.68
N THR A 70 -8.13 -3.60 -5.30
CA THR A 70 -8.06 -4.13 -6.67
C THR A 70 -7.00 -5.22 -6.75
N ALA A 71 -7.29 -6.28 -7.52
CA ALA A 71 -6.32 -7.31 -7.84
C ALA A 71 -5.23 -6.83 -8.83
N GLU A 72 -5.41 -5.65 -9.42
CA GLU A 72 -4.55 -5.14 -10.49
C GLU A 72 -3.80 -3.86 -10.10
N GLY A 73 -2.59 -3.73 -10.63
CA GLY A 73 -1.68 -2.61 -10.37
C GLY A 73 -1.21 -2.53 -8.93
N ASP A 74 -0.37 -1.55 -8.63
CA ASP A 74 0.39 -1.52 -7.37
C ASP A 74 -0.29 -0.69 -6.28
N PHE A 75 -1.10 0.30 -6.67
CA PHE A 75 -1.82 1.17 -5.75
C PHE A 75 -3.31 0.80 -5.62
N ASP A 76 -3.76 0.68 -4.37
CA ASP A 76 -5.17 0.76 -3.97
C ASP A 76 -5.27 1.35 -2.55
N TYR A 77 -6.46 1.75 -2.14
CA TYR A 77 -6.67 2.43 -0.86
C TYR A 77 -6.35 1.53 0.35
N GLU A 78 -6.81 0.28 0.35
CA GLU A 78 -6.55 -0.68 1.45
C GLU A 78 -5.06 -0.94 1.64
N ARG A 79 -4.31 -1.16 0.56
CA ARG A 79 -2.86 -1.39 0.60
C ARG A 79 -2.09 -0.15 1.02
N ALA A 80 -2.48 1.03 0.53
CA ALA A 80 -1.85 2.29 0.94
C ALA A 80 -2.02 2.51 2.45
N LYS A 81 -3.23 2.32 2.98
CA LYS A 81 -3.50 2.42 4.43
C LYS A 81 -2.77 1.35 5.23
N LYS A 82 -2.80 0.09 4.77
CA LYS A 82 -2.08 -1.02 5.42
C LYS A 82 -0.56 -0.78 5.48
N GLY A 83 0.02 -0.13 4.48
CA GLY A 83 1.45 0.17 4.43
C GLY A 83 1.87 1.46 5.14
N GLY A 84 0.94 2.21 5.75
CA GLY A 84 1.24 3.48 6.44
C GLY A 84 1.37 4.71 5.53
N LEU A 85 1.05 4.60 4.24
CA LEU A 85 1.14 5.72 3.31
C LEU A 85 0.14 6.83 3.69
N SER A 86 0.68 8.02 3.96
CA SER A 86 -0.08 9.15 4.48
C SER A 86 -0.49 10.16 3.41
N ALA A 87 0.42 10.47 2.48
CA ALA A 87 0.23 11.53 1.49
C ALA A 87 0.74 11.10 0.09
N PRO A 88 -0.04 10.33 -0.68
CA PRO A 88 0.30 10.03 -2.07
C PRO A 88 0.04 11.24 -2.98
N PHE A 89 1.04 11.60 -3.79
CA PHE A 89 0.91 12.60 -4.84
C PHE A 89 0.45 11.93 -6.14
N MET A 90 -0.83 12.13 -6.47
CA MET A 90 -1.44 11.58 -7.68
C MET A 90 -0.93 12.32 -8.93
N SER A 91 -0.31 11.59 -9.86
CA SER A 91 0.24 12.19 -11.06
C SER A 91 -0.88 12.63 -12.03
N ILE A 92 -0.72 13.81 -12.60
CA ILE A 92 -1.50 14.28 -13.75
C ILE A 92 -0.64 14.07 -15.00
N TYR A 93 -0.51 12.80 -15.38
CA TYR A 93 0.27 12.40 -16.54
C TYR A 93 -0.47 12.71 -17.85
N ILE A 94 0.22 13.40 -18.76
CA ILE A 94 -0.27 13.73 -20.10
C ILE A 94 0.68 13.08 -21.12
N PRO A 95 0.21 12.16 -21.98
CA PRO A 95 1.03 11.58 -23.03
C PRO A 95 1.57 12.66 -23.98
N SER A 96 2.83 12.53 -24.40
CA SER A 96 3.50 13.50 -25.28
C SER A 96 2.81 13.65 -26.65
N SER A 97 2.03 12.66 -27.09
CA SER A 97 1.23 12.73 -28.32
C SER A 97 0.26 13.93 -28.34
N TYR A 98 -0.22 14.36 -27.16
CA TYR A 98 -1.11 15.52 -27.04
C TYR A 98 -0.46 16.85 -27.42
N GLN A 99 0.87 16.91 -27.51
CA GLN A 99 1.57 18.07 -28.07
C GLN A 99 1.25 18.27 -29.56
N GLN A 100 1.00 17.17 -30.29
CA GLN A 100 0.69 17.19 -31.73
C GLN A 100 -0.82 17.21 -31.97
N THR A 101 -1.57 16.40 -31.22
CA THR A 101 -3.02 16.23 -31.44
C THR A 101 -3.87 17.32 -30.78
N GLY A 102 -3.30 18.09 -29.85
CA GLY A 102 -4.08 18.94 -28.94
C GLY A 102 -4.87 18.11 -27.92
N GLY A 103 -5.61 18.78 -27.04
CA GLY A 103 -6.43 18.13 -25.99
C GLY A 103 -5.76 17.97 -24.62
N ALA A 104 -4.50 18.45 -24.46
CA ALA A 104 -3.70 18.22 -23.27
C ALA A 104 -4.35 18.80 -22.01
N LYS A 105 -4.95 19.99 -22.15
CA LYS A 105 -5.62 20.70 -21.06
C LYS A 105 -6.88 19.95 -20.62
N GLU A 106 -7.69 19.50 -21.57
CA GLU A 106 -8.93 18.77 -21.32
C GLU A 106 -8.65 17.45 -20.60
N LEU A 107 -7.60 16.74 -21.02
CA LEU A 107 -7.15 15.54 -20.32
C LEU A 107 -6.69 15.88 -18.90
N ALA A 108 -5.84 16.89 -18.72
CA ALA A 108 -5.34 17.31 -17.41
C ALA A 108 -6.49 17.69 -16.46
N ASP A 109 -7.42 18.52 -16.91
CA ASP A 109 -8.60 18.92 -16.13
C ASP A 109 -9.44 17.70 -15.73
N SER A 110 -9.60 16.72 -16.64
CA SER A 110 -10.35 15.48 -16.34
C SER A 110 -9.67 14.63 -15.25
N LEU A 111 -8.34 14.52 -15.27
CA LEU A 111 -7.57 13.78 -14.27
C LEU A 111 -7.58 14.52 -12.92
N ILE A 112 -7.46 15.85 -12.93
CA ILE A 112 -7.55 16.68 -11.72
C ILE A 112 -8.93 16.51 -11.06
N ASN A 113 -10.00 16.56 -11.85
CA ASN A 113 -11.36 16.38 -11.35
C ASN A 113 -11.58 14.97 -10.80
N MET A 114 -10.97 13.95 -11.42
CA MET A 114 -10.96 12.60 -10.87
C MET A 114 -10.29 12.58 -9.49
N VAL A 115 -9.08 13.10 -9.34
CA VAL A 115 -8.36 13.14 -8.05
C VAL A 115 -9.16 13.91 -6.98
N ARG A 116 -9.79 15.03 -7.35
CA ARG A 116 -10.68 15.77 -6.43
C ARG A 116 -11.90 14.96 -6.01
N GLY A 117 -12.54 14.25 -6.94
CA GLY A 117 -13.68 13.38 -6.64
C GLY A 117 -13.31 12.24 -5.70
N ILE A 118 -12.17 11.59 -5.97
CA ILE A 118 -11.53 10.57 -5.12
C ILE A 118 -11.31 11.11 -3.69
N ALA A 119 -10.65 12.26 -3.56
CA ALA A 119 -10.36 12.88 -2.25
C ALA A 119 -11.59 13.43 -1.51
N THR A 120 -12.71 13.64 -2.20
CA THR A 120 -13.96 14.07 -1.56
C THR A 120 -14.77 12.87 -1.03
N ALA A 121 -14.62 11.70 -1.67
CA ALA A 121 -15.34 10.49 -1.29
C ALA A 121 -14.72 9.75 -0.08
N HIS A 122 -13.45 10.04 0.27
CA HIS A 122 -12.66 9.34 1.28
C HIS A 122 -11.69 10.27 2.00
#